data_AF-A0A1Z5JQF4-F1
#
_entry.id   AF-A0A1Z5JQF4-F1
#
_cell.length_a   1.000
_cell.length_b   1.000
_cell.length_c   1.000
_cell.angle_alpha   90.00
_cell.angle_beta   90.00
_cell.angle_gamma   90.00
#
_symmetry.space_group_name_H-M   'P 1'
#
loop_
_entity.id
_entity.type
_entity.pdbx_description
1 polymer ?
#
loop_
_entity_poly.entity_id
_entity_poly.type
_entity_poly.pdbx_seq_one_letter_code
_entity_poly.pdbx_strand_id
1 'polypeptide(L)'
;MMKLCTLLPFLFLPAAFSQCPDGWETGLSEWTTNNNKFTPPPCYQFTLTTNRISNTPSVQSIRVKNGVAQGGAMSLTDYMTEISSLCYMRCPVEGAACRIAYYAAGYPYQILIDQDNSVVGEERNVEITGYAPLACEDIVDVPVPVPAPVPVPVPSPVVEPIAPVEPDVSDAPSDAPSDFLSDAPSDVPSGAPVMIVLPTSILTPVVTPVISPVASPVVLAPVGEEDPTAVSDLNTDTVGLQSSASGLTILPMIAGMVVLFA
;
A
#
# COMPACT_ATOMS: atom_id res chain seq x y z
N MET A 1 -7.58 16.12 60.94
CA MET A 1 -8.51 15.64 59.89
C MET A 1 -7.83 15.79 58.54
N MET A 2 -7.16 14.73 58.06
CA MET A 2 -6.57 14.65 56.72
C MET A 2 -6.99 13.29 56.16
N LYS A 3 -7.88 13.32 55.16
CA LYS A 3 -8.31 12.14 54.40
C LYS A 3 -7.26 11.89 53.33
N LEU A 4 -6.47 10.84 53.55
CA LEU A 4 -5.35 10.42 52.72
C LEU A 4 -5.87 9.45 51.63
N CYS A 5 -5.57 9.81 50.38
CA CYS A 5 -5.34 8.98 49.20
C CYS A 5 -6.17 7.70 49.02
N THR A 6 -7.23 7.82 48.22
CA THR A 6 -7.80 6.73 47.43
C THR A 6 -6.74 6.26 46.41
N LEU A 7 -6.11 5.11 46.68
CA LEU A 7 -5.26 4.38 45.76
C LEU A 7 -6.11 3.85 44.59
N LEU A 8 -6.02 4.50 43.43
CA LEU A 8 -6.49 3.90 42.18
C LEU A 8 -5.55 2.74 41.83
N PRO A 9 -6.06 1.51 41.63
CA PRO A 9 -5.29 0.49 40.93
C PRO A 9 -5.25 0.93 39.47
N PHE A 10 -4.15 1.55 39.05
CA PHE A 10 -3.79 1.56 37.64
C PHE A 10 -3.55 0.09 37.27
N LEU A 11 -4.65 -0.55 36.85
CA LEU A 11 -4.63 -1.78 36.09
C LEU A 11 -3.61 -1.59 34.98
N PHE A 12 -2.49 -2.29 35.10
CA PHE A 12 -1.56 -2.56 34.03
C PHE A 12 -2.38 -3.23 32.91
N LEU A 13 -3.01 -2.43 32.03
CA LEU A 13 -3.33 -2.96 30.73
C LEU A 13 -1.99 -3.41 30.15
N PRO A 14 -1.87 -4.67 29.70
CA PRO A 14 -0.69 -5.11 29.00
C PRO A 14 -0.47 -4.07 27.90
N ALA A 15 0.70 -3.45 27.88
CA ALA A 15 1.08 -2.60 26.77
C ALA A 15 0.95 -3.50 25.54
N ALA A 16 -0.14 -3.34 24.80
CA ALA A 16 -0.29 -3.93 23.49
C ALA A 16 0.86 -3.31 22.71
N PHE A 17 1.93 -4.09 22.57
CA PHE A 17 3.13 -3.69 21.86
C PHE A 17 2.68 -3.14 20.52
N SER A 18 3.10 -1.91 20.20
CA SER A 18 2.78 -1.27 18.93
C SER A 18 3.13 -2.24 17.79
N GLN A 19 2.14 -2.65 17.01
CA GLN A 19 2.33 -3.63 15.93
C GLN A 19 2.95 -3.01 14.68
N CYS A 20 3.18 -1.70 14.67
CA CYS A 20 3.80 -1.04 13.53
C CYS A 20 5.25 -1.47 13.36
N PRO A 21 5.68 -1.70 12.11
CA PRO A 21 7.07 -1.99 11.83
C PRO A 21 7.95 -0.79 12.22
N ASP A 22 9.18 -1.09 12.63
CA ASP A 22 10.21 -0.07 12.84
C ASP A 22 10.39 0.77 11.56
N GLY A 23 10.38 2.10 11.71
CA GLY A 23 10.59 3.04 10.60
C GLY A 23 9.35 3.36 9.78
N TRP A 24 8.13 3.09 10.28
CA TRP A 24 6.89 3.48 9.62
C TRP A 24 6.80 5.00 9.34
N GLU A 25 7.43 5.85 10.16
CA GLU A 25 7.50 7.30 9.95
C GLU A 25 8.29 7.65 8.68
N THR A 26 9.39 6.93 8.44
CA THR A 26 10.19 7.06 7.21
C THR A 26 9.36 6.65 6.01
N GLY A 27 8.65 5.51 6.11
CA GLY A 27 7.73 5.04 5.06
C GLY A 27 6.61 6.05 4.77
N LEU A 28 6.01 6.67 5.79
CA LEU A 28 5.00 7.71 5.64
C LEU A 28 5.56 8.96 4.96
N SER A 29 6.78 9.37 5.30
CA SER A 29 7.46 10.50 4.65
C SER A 29 7.75 10.23 3.17
N GLU A 30 8.26 9.05 2.84
CA GLU A 30 8.49 8.62 1.44
C GLU A 30 7.18 8.52 0.66
N TRP A 31 6.14 7.93 1.27
CA TRP A 31 4.79 7.85 0.71
C TRP A 31 4.24 9.23 0.37
N THR A 32 4.28 10.16 1.33
CA THR A 32 3.78 11.53 1.14
C THR A 32 4.57 12.24 0.03
N THR A 33 5.89 12.09 0.03
CA THR A 33 6.78 12.71 -0.97
C THR A 33 6.49 12.21 -2.38
N ASN A 34 6.29 10.90 -2.56
CA ASN A 34 6.01 10.33 -3.88
C ASN A 34 4.57 10.59 -4.32
N ASN A 35 3.59 10.46 -3.43
CA ASN A 35 2.19 10.73 -3.74
C ASN A 35 1.98 12.19 -4.17
N ASN A 36 2.67 13.14 -3.54
CA ASN A 36 2.59 14.56 -3.94
C ASN A 36 3.12 14.85 -5.35
N LYS A 37 3.88 13.94 -5.98
CA LYS A 37 4.31 14.07 -7.38
C LYS A 37 3.23 13.62 -8.36
N PHE A 38 2.33 12.75 -7.91
CA PHE A 38 1.29 12.20 -8.77
C PHE A 38 0.14 13.19 -8.92
N THR A 39 -0.08 13.66 -10.15
CA THR A 39 -1.26 14.44 -10.52
C THR A 39 -2.03 13.64 -11.57
N PRO A 40 -3.14 12.97 -11.22
CA PRO A 40 -3.86 12.15 -12.17
C PRO A 40 -4.47 13.04 -13.28
N PRO A 41 -4.39 12.62 -14.55
CA PRO A 41 -5.15 13.25 -15.62
C PRO A 41 -6.66 13.04 -15.37
N PRO A 42 -7.55 13.83 -16.01
CA PRO A 42 -8.98 13.68 -15.81
C PRO A 42 -9.48 12.28 -16.21
N CYS A 43 -8.88 11.66 -17.23
CA CYS A 43 -9.27 10.36 -17.73
C CYS A 43 -8.05 9.47 -17.94
N TYR A 44 -8.10 8.25 -17.41
CA TYR A 44 -7.03 7.27 -17.51
C TYR A 44 -7.55 5.86 -17.30
N GLN A 45 -6.72 4.87 -17.62
CA GLN A 45 -6.95 3.48 -17.28
C GLN A 45 -5.71 2.87 -16.63
N PHE A 46 -5.92 1.80 -15.88
CA PHE A 46 -4.86 0.97 -15.33
C PHE A 46 -5.39 -0.45 -15.07
N THR A 47 -4.47 -1.38 -14.84
CA THR A 47 -4.77 -2.75 -14.45
C THR A 47 -4.29 -2.97 -13.03
N LEU A 48 -5.19 -3.46 -12.18
CA LEU A 48 -4.91 -3.84 -10.81
C LEU A 48 -4.86 -5.37 -10.72
N THR A 49 -3.72 -5.90 -10.31
CA THR A 49 -3.55 -7.33 -10.00
C THR A 49 -3.39 -7.46 -8.49
N THR A 50 -4.33 -8.13 -7.83
CA THR A 50 -4.19 -8.50 -6.41
C THR A 50 -3.89 -9.99 -6.31
N ASN A 51 -2.77 -10.31 -5.69
CA ASN A 51 -2.37 -11.68 -5.37
C ASN A 51 -2.34 -11.85 -3.85
N ARG A 52 -3.11 -12.83 -3.36
CA ARG A 52 -3.00 -13.35 -2.00
C ARG A 52 -2.50 -14.77 -2.13
N ILE A 53 -1.52 -15.16 -1.32
CA ILE A 53 -0.88 -16.48 -1.39
C ILE A 53 -1.89 -17.64 -1.39
N SER A 54 -3.03 -17.48 -0.71
CA SER A 54 -4.09 -18.48 -0.62
C SER A 54 -5.07 -18.52 -1.80
N ASN A 55 -5.07 -17.52 -2.70
CA ASN A 55 -6.14 -17.29 -3.67
C ASN A 55 -5.63 -17.09 -5.10
N THR A 56 -6.46 -17.43 -6.08
CA THR A 56 -6.21 -17.09 -7.49
C THR A 56 -6.04 -15.57 -7.63
N PRO A 57 -5.02 -15.08 -8.36
CA PRO A 57 -4.85 -13.66 -8.61
C PRO A 57 -6.11 -13.04 -9.22
N SER A 58 -6.56 -11.92 -8.66
CA SER A 58 -7.64 -11.13 -9.22
C SER A 58 -7.05 -10.03 -10.08
N VAL A 59 -7.41 -10.00 -11.36
CA VAL A 59 -6.97 -8.98 -12.32
C VAL A 59 -8.18 -8.15 -12.74
N GLN A 60 -8.08 -6.83 -12.60
CA GLN A 60 -9.15 -5.90 -12.93
C GLN A 60 -8.60 -4.76 -13.80
N SER A 61 -9.21 -4.52 -14.96
CA SER A 61 -8.93 -3.32 -15.75
C SER A 61 -9.92 -2.23 -15.34
N ILE A 62 -9.37 -1.10 -14.89
CA ILE A 62 -10.13 0.00 -14.31
C ILE A 62 -9.96 1.21 -15.22
N ARG A 63 -11.08 1.84 -15.57
CA ARG A 63 -11.12 3.12 -16.27
C ARG A 63 -11.63 4.18 -15.31
N VAL A 64 -11.02 5.34 -15.32
CA VAL A 64 -11.34 6.47 -14.44
C VAL A 64 -11.68 7.67 -15.28
N LYS A 65 -12.78 8.35 -14.93
CA LYS A 65 -13.27 9.57 -15.59
C LYS A 65 -13.59 10.61 -14.53
N ASN A 66 -12.92 11.75 -14.61
CA ASN A 66 -13.02 12.87 -13.66
C ASN A 66 -12.87 12.41 -12.19
N GLY A 67 -11.87 11.55 -11.94
CA GLY A 67 -11.60 11.00 -10.61
C GLY A 67 -12.51 9.86 -10.16
N VAL A 68 -13.53 9.50 -10.94
CA VAL A 68 -14.46 8.41 -10.61
C VAL A 68 -14.14 7.17 -11.43
N ALA A 69 -13.86 6.06 -10.76
CA ALA A 69 -13.67 4.77 -11.41
C ALA A 69 -15.00 4.18 -11.90
N GLN A 70 -14.99 3.62 -13.10
CA GLN A 70 -16.15 2.99 -13.72
C GLN A 70 -16.39 1.58 -13.16
N GLY A 71 -17.65 1.13 -13.13
CA GLY A 71 -18.00 -0.23 -12.73
C GLY A 71 -17.91 -0.52 -11.22
N GLY A 72 -17.88 0.51 -10.37
CA GLY A 72 -17.82 0.35 -8.90
C GLY A 72 -16.44 -0.02 -8.35
N ALA A 73 -15.40 0.02 -9.19
CA ALA A 73 -14.02 -0.07 -8.75
C ALA A 73 -13.57 1.22 -8.03
N MET A 74 -12.39 1.19 -7.44
CA MET A 74 -11.75 2.37 -6.84
C MET A 74 -10.85 3.07 -7.86
N SER A 75 -10.80 4.41 -7.82
CA SER A 75 -9.78 5.13 -8.60
C SER A 75 -8.39 4.90 -8.01
N LEU A 76 -7.34 5.22 -8.77
CA LEU A 76 -5.97 5.12 -8.24
C LEU A 76 -5.77 6.04 -7.02
N THR A 77 -6.40 7.22 -6.99
CA THR A 77 -6.34 8.14 -5.85
C THR A 77 -7.04 7.58 -4.61
N ASP A 78 -8.22 6.97 -4.79
CA ASP A 78 -8.95 6.31 -3.70
C ASP A 78 -8.11 5.15 -3.15
N TYR A 79 -7.50 4.38 -4.06
CA TYR A 79 -6.64 3.27 -3.70
C TYR A 79 -5.40 3.71 -2.92
N MET A 80 -4.77 4.81 -3.32
CA MET A 80 -3.66 5.41 -2.59
C MET A 80 -4.12 5.87 -1.19
N THR A 81 -5.31 6.44 -1.07
CA THR A 81 -5.87 6.83 0.23
C THR A 81 -6.10 5.60 1.13
N GLU A 82 -6.62 4.51 0.57
CA GLU A 82 -6.80 3.24 1.29
C GLU A 82 -5.45 2.67 1.78
N ILE A 83 -4.43 2.62 0.92
CA ILE A 83 -3.08 2.18 1.29
C ILE A 83 -2.52 3.05 2.41
N SER A 84 -2.64 4.37 2.29
CA SER A 84 -2.17 5.31 3.32
C SER A 84 -2.85 5.03 4.66
N SER A 85 -4.16 4.75 4.63
CA SER A 85 -4.93 4.40 5.81
C SER A 85 -4.47 3.09 6.44
N LEU A 86 -4.20 2.05 5.64
CA LEU A 86 -3.83 0.72 6.12
C LEU A 86 -2.38 0.65 6.62
N CYS A 87 -1.46 1.30 5.91
CA CYS A 87 -0.03 1.19 6.16
C CYS A 87 0.49 2.18 7.21
N TYR A 88 -0.08 3.39 7.27
CA TYR A 88 0.53 4.48 8.03
C TYR A 88 -0.42 5.14 9.03
N MET A 89 -1.66 5.44 8.65
CA MET A 89 -2.56 6.24 9.51
C MET A 89 -3.02 5.52 10.78
N ARG A 90 -2.95 4.19 10.80
CA ARG A 90 -3.29 3.40 11.98
C ARG A 90 -2.10 3.17 12.93
N CYS A 91 -0.90 3.62 12.55
CA CYS A 91 0.24 3.61 13.45
C CYS A 91 0.16 4.70 14.52
N PRO A 92 0.63 4.44 15.76
CA PRO A 92 1.39 3.25 16.20
C PRO A 92 0.54 2.07 16.72
N VAL A 93 -0.78 2.10 16.57
CA VAL A 93 -1.69 1.16 17.24
C VAL A 93 -1.88 -0.13 16.42
N GLU A 94 -2.27 -0.01 15.15
CA GLU A 94 -2.66 -1.15 14.28
C GLU A 94 -2.31 -0.87 12.80
N GLY A 95 -1.02 -0.76 12.47
CA GLY A 95 -0.57 -0.59 11.08
C GLY A 95 -0.09 -1.89 10.45
N ALA A 96 -0.40 -2.09 9.18
CA ALA A 96 0.23 -3.14 8.39
C ALA A 96 1.65 -2.75 8.00
N ALA A 97 2.57 -3.70 7.95
CA ALA A 97 3.89 -3.45 7.38
C ALA A 97 3.81 -3.44 5.87
N CYS A 98 4.11 -2.30 5.26
CA CYS A 98 4.00 -2.11 3.83
C CYS A 98 5.35 -1.81 3.18
N ARG A 99 5.59 -2.42 2.02
CA ARG A 99 6.69 -2.08 1.12
C ARG A 99 6.13 -1.64 -0.21
N ILE A 100 6.49 -0.45 -0.65
CA ILE A 100 5.87 0.20 -1.80
C ILE A 100 6.95 0.64 -2.78
N ALA A 101 6.82 0.22 -4.03
CA ALA A 101 7.66 0.66 -5.12
C ALA A 101 6.87 1.58 -6.05
N TYR A 102 7.53 2.64 -6.54
CA TYR A 102 6.90 3.73 -7.29
C TYR A 102 7.50 3.88 -8.68
N TYR A 103 6.68 4.30 -9.63
CA TYR A 103 7.18 4.84 -10.88
C TYR A 103 7.74 6.26 -10.68
N ALA A 104 8.54 6.73 -11.64
CA ALA A 104 9.07 8.10 -11.64
C ALA A 104 7.96 9.17 -11.59
N ALA A 105 6.76 8.86 -12.11
CA ALA A 105 5.59 9.73 -12.08
C ALA A 105 4.91 9.83 -10.70
N GLY A 106 5.39 9.11 -9.68
CA GLY A 106 4.95 9.24 -8.29
C GLY A 106 3.86 8.27 -7.83
N TYR A 107 3.25 7.50 -8.74
CA TYR A 107 2.26 6.49 -8.36
C TYR A 107 2.89 5.12 -8.10
N PRO A 108 2.32 4.32 -7.18
CA PRO A 108 2.83 2.99 -6.84
C PRO A 108 2.58 2.00 -7.97
N TYR A 109 3.50 1.06 -8.16
CA TYR A 109 3.35 -0.06 -9.11
C TYR A 109 3.39 -1.43 -8.46
N GLN A 110 3.98 -1.52 -7.27
CA GLN A 110 3.99 -2.72 -6.48
C GLN A 110 3.84 -2.35 -5.01
N ILE A 111 2.90 -2.99 -4.33
CA ILE A 111 2.63 -2.81 -2.90
C ILE A 111 2.58 -4.21 -2.29
N LEU A 112 3.48 -4.46 -1.35
CA LEU A 112 3.46 -5.64 -0.50
C LEU A 112 2.91 -5.21 0.85
N ILE A 113 1.80 -5.82 1.27
CA ILE A 113 1.13 -5.54 2.55
C ILE A 113 1.22 -6.80 3.40
N ASP A 114 1.89 -6.69 4.53
CA ASP A 114 1.91 -7.69 5.59
C ASP A 114 1.02 -7.18 6.74
N GLN A 115 -0.19 -7.74 6.84
CA GLN A 115 -1.18 -7.32 7.86
C GLN A 115 -0.87 -7.89 9.23
N ASP A 116 -0.17 -9.02 9.29
CA ASP A 116 0.16 -9.71 10.51
C ASP A 116 1.57 -10.24 10.38
N ASN A 117 2.54 -9.43 10.82
CA ASN A 117 3.97 -9.78 10.82
C ASN A 117 4.26 -11.12 11.54
N SER A 118 3.30 -11.70 12.25
CA SER A 118 3.42 -12.99 12.93
C SER A 118 2.92 -14.19 12.11
N VAL A 119 2.12 -13.99 11.05
CA VAL A 119 1.54 -15.08 10.26
C VAL A 119 2.19 -15.17 8.88
N VAL A 120 3.08 -16.15 8.74
CA VAL A 120 3.74 -16.46 7.47
C VAL A 120 2.69 -16.83 6.42
N GLY A 121 2.68 -16.11 5.29
CA GLY A 121 1.86 -16.43 4.13
C GLY A 121 0.58 -15.60 3.98
N GLU A 122 0.35 -14.60 4.82
CA GLU A 122 -0.79 -13.67 4.67
C GLU A 122 -0.44 -12.39 3.89
N GLU A 123 0.73 -12.34 3.26
CA GLU A 123 1.15 -11.22 2.44
C GLU A 123 0.19 -11.00 1.25
N ARG A 124 -0.29 -9.77 1.11
CA ARG A 124 -1.03 -9.31 -0.06
C ARG A 124 -0.07 -8.55 -0.97
N ASN A 125 0.15 -9.07 -2.18
CA ASN A 125 0.87 -8.36 -3.23
C ASN A 125 -0.15 -7.69 -4.16
N VAL A 126 0.04 -6.40 -4.40
CA VAL A 126 -0.77 -5.62 -5.31
C VAL A 126 0.13 -5.02 -6.36
N GLU A 127 -0.18 -5.28 -7.61
CA GLU A 127 0.54 -4.76 -8.76
C GLU A 127 -0.37 -3.83 -9.58
N ILE A 128 0.16 -2.66 -9.95
CA ILE A 128 -0.52 -1.67 -10.79
C ILE A 128 0.27 -1.54 -12.08
N THR A 129 -0.37 -1.93 -13.18
CA THR A 129 0.24 -1.97 -14.52
C THR A 129 -0.64 -1.29 -15.55
N GLY A 130 -0.14 -1.10 -16.77
CA GLY A 130 -0.94 -0.61 -17.89
C GLY A 130 -1.52 0.80 -17.69
N TYR A 131 -0.90 1.61 -16.82
CA TYR A 131 -1.33 2.99 -16.61
C TYR A 131 -1.18 3.79 -17.91
N ALA A 132 -2.30 4.34 -18.39
CA ALA A 132 -2.30 5.16 -19.59
C ALA A 132 -3.35 6.28 -19.48
N PRO A 133 -3.00 7.55 -19.77
CA PRO A 133 -3.98 8.60 -19.96
C PRO A 133 -4.85 8.28 -21.19
N LEU A 134 -6.12 8.68 -21.13
CA LEU A 134 -7.10 8.46 -22.20
C LEU A 134 -7.83 9.78 -22.50
N ALA A 135 -8.40 9.88 -23.71
CA ALA A 135 -9.39 10.91 -23.99
C ALA A 135 -10.69 10.57 -23.24
N CYS A 136 -11.35 11.58 -22.66
CA CYS A 136 -12.52 11.34 -21.83
C CYS A 136 -13.74 10.86 -22.62
N GLU A 137 -13.82 11.22 -23.91
CA GLU A 137 -14.81 10.74 -24.85
C GLU A 137 -14.73 9.22 -25.12
N ASP A 138 -13.56 8.59 -24.93
CA ASP A 138 -13.38 7.15 -25.15
C ASP A 138 -13.89 6.30 -23.97
N ILE A 139 -14.21 6.94 -22.85
CA ILE A 139 -14.80 6.29 -21.68
C ILE A 139 -16.31 6.39 -21.78
N VAL A 140 -16.90 5.32 -22.33
CA VAL A 140 -18.35 5.09 -22.29
C VAL A 140 -18.76 4.91 -20.84
N ASP A 141 -19.67 5.75 -20.36
CA ASP A 141 -20.24 5.64 -19.02
C ASP A 141 -21.02 4.32 -18.97
N VAL A 142 -20.50 3.34 -18.23
CA VAL A 142 -21.25 2.11 -17.97
C VAL A 142 -22.43 2.52 -17.10
N PRO A 143 -23.68 2.27 -17.52
CA PRO A 143 -24.84 2.60 -16.70
C PRO A 143 -24.64 1.96 -15.34
N VAL A 144 -24.53 2.79 -14.30
CA VAL A 144 -24.52 2.29 -12.92
C VAL A 144 -25.81 1.47 -12.78
N PRO A 145 -25.74 0.19 -12.38
CA PRO A 145 -26.93 -0.59 -12.16
C PRO A 145 -27.84 0.20 -11.23
N VAL A 146 -29.00 0.64 -11.74
CA VAL A 146 -29.98 1.32 -10.90
C VAL A 146 -30.31 0.33 -9.78
N PRO A 147 -30.07 0.67 -8.50
CA PRO A 147 -30.38 -0.23 -7.40
C PRO A 147 -31.81 -0.72 -7.59
N ALA A 148 -32.01 -2.03 -7.57
CA ALA A 148 -33.36 -2.57 -7.61
C ALA A 148 -34.16 -1.86 -6.50
N PRO A 149 -35.39 -1.41 -6.78
CA PRO A 149 -36.21 -0.73 -5.78
C PRO A 149 -36.19 -1.59 -4.52
N VAL A 150 -35.71 -1.01 -3.42
CA VAL A 150 -35.68 -1.68 -2.12
C VAL A 150 -37.11 -2.18 -1.89
N PRO A 151 -37.32 -3.50 -1.67
CA PRO A 151 -38.65 -4.01 -1.41
C PRO A 151 -39.27 -3.19 -0.29
N VAL A 152 -40.39 -2.52 -0.59
CA VAL A 152 -41.12 -1.79 0.45
C VAL A 152 -41.42 -2.81 1.53
N PRO A 153 -41.04 -2.58 2.80
CA PRO A 153 -41.30 -3.54 3.86
C PRO A 153 -42.78 -3.87 3.83
N VAL A 154 -43.09 -5.15 3.62
CA VAL A 154 -44.46 -5.64 3.70
C VAL A 154 -44.94 -5.28 5.10
N PRO A 155 -46.03 -4.51 5.26
CA PRO A 155 -46.53 -4.15 6.57
C PRO A 155 -46.71 -5.44 7.36
N SER A 156 -46.04 -5.54 8.51
CA SER A 156 -46.20 -6.68 9.39
C SER A 156 -47.69 -6.85 9.68
N PRO A 157 -48.23 -8.08 9.67
CA PRO A 157 -49.61 -8.30 10.05
C PRO A 157 -49.83 -7.66 11.42
N VAL A 158 -50.85 -6.80 11.51
CA VAL A 158 -51.28 -6.22 12.78
C VAL A 158 -51.60 -7.40 13.68
N VAL A 159 -50.75 -7.66 14.66
CA VAL A 159 -50.99 -8.67 15.68
C VAL A 159 -52.21 -8.16 16.46
N GLU A 160 -53.35 -8.81 16.30
CA GLU A 160 -54.51 -8.53 17.13
C GLU A 160 -54.11 -8.67 18.60
N PRO A 161 -54.55 -7.77 19.50
CA PRO A 161 -54.25 -7.85 20.92
C PRO A 161 -54.66 -9.21 21.45
N ILE A 162 -53.67 -10.06 21.75
CA ILE A 162 -53.90 -11.31 22.46
C ILE A 162 -54.45 -10.90 23.83
N ALA A 163 -55.66 -11.38 24.15
CA ALA A 163 -56.25 -11.17 25.45
C ALA A 163 -55.26 -11.61 26.55
N PRO A 164 -55.14 -10.87 27.66
CA PRO A 164 -54.22 -11.23 28.74
C PRO A 164 -54.58 -12.64 29.25
N VAL A 165 -53.69 -13.58 28.98
CA VAL A 165 -53.73 -14.91 29.58
C VAL A 165 -53.24 -14.73 31.01
N GLU A 166 -54.09 -15.06 31.99
CA GLU A 166 -53.71 -15.08 33.40
C GLU A 166 -52.48 -15.98 33.59
N PRO A 167 -51.43 -15.52 34.30
CA PRO A 167 -50.24 -16.33 34.52
C PRO A 167 -50.59 -17.51 35.43
N ASP A 168 -50.50 -18.72 34.88
CA ASP A 168 -50.54 -19.96 35.66
C ASP A 168 -49.24 -20.07 36.46
N VAL A 169 -49.37 -19.98 37.78
CA VAL A 169 -48.28 -20.01 38.75
C VAL A 169 -48.05 -21.47 39.13
N SER A 170 -47.40 -22.24 38.27
CA SER A 170 -46.87 -23.56 38.62
C SER A 170 -45.71 -23.93 37.70
N ASP A 171 -44.50 -23.60 38.16
CA ASP A 171 -43.37 -24.52 38.27
C ASP A 171 -42.06 -23.73 38.29
N ALA A 172 -41.50 -23.62 39.50
CA ALA A 172 -40.14 -23.17 39.73
C ALA A 172 -39.21 -24.39 39.71
N PRO A 173 -38.24 -24.49 38.79
CA PRO A 173 -37.05 -25.29 39.01
C PRO A 173 -36.04 -24.42 39.77
N SER A 174 -35.99 -24.67 41.07
CA SER A 174 -34.90 -24.28 41.94
C SER A 174 -33.73 -25.23 41.66
N ASP A 175 -32.82 -24.87 40.76
CA ASP A 175 -31.47 -25.45 40.73
C ASP A 175 -30.48 -24.46 40.11
N ALA A 176 -29.75 -23.77 41.00
CA ALA A 176 -28.53 -23.05 40.66
C ALA A 176 -27.34 -23.98 40.89
N PRO A 177 -26.46 -24.21 39.91
CA PRO A 177 -25.12 -24.66 40.18
C PRO A 177 -24.24 -23.44 40.49
N SER A 178 -24.04 -23.19 41.78
CA SER A 178 -22.77 -22.66 42.28
C SER A 178 -21.69 -23.72 42.06
N ASP A 179 -20.44 -23.27 41.99
CA ASP A 179 -19.19 -24.05 41.94
C ASP A 179 -18.59 -24.28 40.55
N PHE A 180 -17.87 -23.27 40.06
CA PHE A 180 -16.59 -23.50 39.39
C PHE A 180 -15.51 -22.63 40.04
N LEU A 181 -14.98 -23.16 41.14
CA LEU A 181 -13.66 -22.83 41.70
C LEU A 181 -12.61 -23.05 40.60
N SER A 182 -11.86 -22.01 40.25
CA SER A 182 -10.45 -21.83 40.65
C SER A 182 -9.56 -23.00 40.26
N ASP A 183 -8.83 -22.84 39.15
CA ASP A 183 -7.45 -23.31 39.00
C ASP A 183 -6.79 -22.59 37.81
N ALA A 184 -6.15 -21.46 38.11
CA ALA A 184 -5.20 -20.84 37.20
C ALA A 184 -3.78 -21.27 37.64
N PRO A 185 -2.99 -21.94 36.79
CA PRO A 185 -1.58 -22.18 37.09
C PRO A 185 -0.81 -20.85 37.01
N SER A 186 -0.37 -20.36 38.17
CA SER A 186 0.68 -19.34 38.27
C SER A 186 2.03 -20.04 38.16
N ASP A 187 2.48 -20.30 36.94
CA ASP A 187 3.89 -20.61 36.67
C ASP A 187 4.60 -19.35 36.19
N VAL A 188 5.25 -18.70 37.16
CA VAL A 188 6.21 -17.60 36.95
C VAL A 188 7.59 -18.22 36.76
N PRO A 189 8.23 -18.12 35.58
CA PRO A 189 9.67 -18.31 35.50
C PRO A 189 10.37 -17.02 35.92
N SER A 190 10.73 -16.94 37.20
CA SER A 190 11.77 -16.04 37.68
C SER A 190 13.13 -16.59 37.22
N GLY A 191 13.66 -16.06 36.12
CA GLY A 191 14.90 -16.56 35.53
C GLY A 191 15.68 -15.52 34.72
N ALA A 192 16.53 -14.78 35.45
CA ALA A 192 17.77 -14.11 35.01
C ALA A 192 17.70 -12.92 34.02
N PRO A 193 18.58 -11.91 34.20
CA PRO A 193 18.82 -10.91 33.17
C PRO A 193 19.55 -11.55 31.99
N VAL A 194 18.85 -11.70 30.87
CA VAL A 194 19.50 -11.98 29.58
C VAL A 194 20.22 -10.70 29.15
N MET A 195 21.55 -10.69 29.22
CA MET A 195 22.34 -9.69 28.50
C MET A 195 22.11 -9.92 27.00
N ILE A 196 21.32 -9.04 26.39
CA ILE A 196 21.25 -8.93 24.93
C ILE A 196 22.61 -8.38 24.49
N VAL A 197 23.48 -9.28 24.03
CA VAL A 197 24.67 -8.92 23.28
C VAL A 197 24.16 -8.34 21.96
N LEU A 198 24.23 -7.01 21.81
CA LEU A 198 23.98 -6.37 20.52
C LEU A 198 24.92 -7.00 19.49
N PRO A 199 24.40 -7.48 18.34
CA PRO A 199 25.28 -7.86 17.24
C PRO A 199 26.04 -6.61 16.81
N THR A 200 27.36 -6.64 17.02
CA THR A 200 28.30 -5.72 16.37
C THR A 200 27.97 -5.66 14.88
N SER A 201 27.68 -4.47 14.39
CA SER A 201 27.45 -4.19 12.98
C SER A 201 28.59 -4.75 12.15
N ILE A 202 28.33 -5.84 11.42
CA ILE A 202 29.25 -6.31 10.39
C ILE A 202 29.12 -5.31 9.24
N LEU A 203 30.10 -4.41 9.15
CA LEU A 203 30.37 -3.64 7.94
C LEU A 203 30.78 -4.64 6.85
N THR A 204 29.82 -5.15 6.09
CA THR A 204 30.12 -5.80 4.82
C THR A 204 30.61 -4.72 3.84
N PRO A 205 31.78 -4.90 3.21
CA PRO A 205 32.20 -4.00 2.15
C PRO A 205 31.20 -4.10 0.99
N VAL A 206 30.63 -2.96 0.61
CA VAL A 206 29.85 -2.80 -0.62
C VAL A 206 30.78 -3.15 -1.79
N VAL A 207 30.62 -4.34 -2.35
CA VAL A 207 31.20 -4.68 -3.65
C VAL A 207 30.40 -3.90 -4.68
N THR A 208 30.98 -2.80 -5.15
CA THR A 208 30.51 -2.10 -6.34
C THR A 208 30.46 -3.10 -7.51
N PRO A 209 29.32 -3.24 -8.21
CA PRO A 209 29.30 -4.02 -9.44
C PRO A 209 30.26 -3.39 -10.44
N VAL A 210 31.26 -4.14 -10.87
CA VAL A 210 32.07 -3.81 -12.04
C VAL A 210 31.12 -3.83 -13.23
N ILE A 211 30.76 -2.63 -13.70
CA ILE A 211 30.05 -2.45 -14.96
C ILE A 211 31.03 -2.83 -16.07
N SER A 212 30.94 -4.07 -16.56
CA SER A 212 31.54 -4.43 -17.84
C SER A 212 30.87 -3.59 -18.93
N PRO A 213 31.62 -2.90 -19.80
CA PRO A 213 31.04 -2.26 -20.95
C PRO A 213 30.48 -3.34 -21.88
N VAL A 214 29.15 -3.40 -21.98
CA VAL A 214 28.49 -4.19 -23.01
C VAL A 214 28.86 -3.57 -24.35
N ALA A 215 29.52 -4.38 -25.17
CA ALA A 215 29.92 -4.05 -26.53
C ALA A 215 28.72 -3.58 -27.35
N SER A 216 28.98 -2.56 -28.18
CA SER A 216 28.06 -1.94 -29.12
C SER A 216 27.24 -2.95 -29.93
N PRO A 217 25.99 -2.63 -30.30
CA PRO A 217 25.21 -3.48 -31.18
C PRO A 217 25.88 -3.57 -32.56
N VAL A 218 26.06 -4.81 -33.01
CA VAL A 218 26.37 -5.13 -34.40
C VAL A 218 25.19 -4.68 -35.24
N VAL A 219 25.40 -3.66 -36.07
CA VAL A 219 24.49 -3.25 -37.13
C VAL A 219 24.52 -4.35 -38.18
N LEU A 220 23.51 -5.22 -38.17
CA LEU A 220 23.22 -6.09 -39.31
C LEU A 220 22.66 -5.19 -40.42
N ALA A 221 23.46 -5.02 -41.47
CA ALA A 221 23.04 -4.38 -42.70
C ALA A 221 21.84 -5.12 -43.31
N PRO A 222 20.89 -4.40 -43.95
CA PRO A 222 19.84 -5.03 -44.73
C PRO A 222 20.47 -5.73 -45.94
N VAL A 223 20.18 -7.02 -46.07
CA VAL A 223 20.43 -7.79 -47.30
C VAL A 223 19.56 -7.19 -48.40
N GLY A 224 20.23 -6.76 -49.48
CA GLY A 224 19.61 -6.13 -50.63
C GLY A 224 18.69 -7.09 -51.37
N GLU A 225 17.51 -6.58 -51.69
CA GLU A 225 16.65 -7.12 -52.74
C GLU A 225 16.91 -6.28 -54.00
N GLU A 226 17.48 -6.94 -55.00
CA GLU A 226 17.85 -6.35 -56.28
C GLU A 226 16.58 -6.28 -57.15
N ASP A 227 16.06 -5.08 -57.39
CA ASP A 227 15.16 -4.84 -58.53
C ASP A 227 15.67 -3.61 -59.33
N PRO A 228 16.17 -3.80 -60.57
CA PRO A 228 16.75 -2.74 -61.37
C PRO A 228 15.73 -2.25 -62.39
N THR A 229 15.10 -1.09 -62.19
CA THR A 229 14.84 -0.10 -63.26
C THR A 229 14.08 1.12 -62.73
N ALA A 230 14.78 2.22 -62.49
CA ALA A 230 14.31 3.55 -62.89
C ALA A 230 15.42 4.59 -62.70
N VAL A 231 15.81 5.12 -63.84
CA VAL A 231 16.66 6.28 -64.08
C VAL A 231 16.00 7.52 -63.46
N SER A 232 16.77 8.33 -62.71
CA SER A 232 17.07 9.75 -63.02
C SER A 232 17.29 10.63 -61.78
N ASP A 233 18.37 11.41 -61.90
CA ASP A 233 18.57 12.77 -61.39
C ASP A 233 18.95 12.97 -59.92
N LEU A 234 20.24 12.71 -59.69
CA LEU A 234 21.23 13.73 -59.34
C LEU A 234 20.66 15.10 -58.88
N ASN A 235 20.68 15.35 -57.56
CA ASN A 235 21.12 16.67 -57.12
C ASN A 235 21.95 16.55 -55.84
N THR A 236 23.23 16.80 -56.04
CA THR A 236 24.25 16.96 -55.04
C THR A 236 24.05 18.33 -54.41
N ASP A 237 23.86 18.40 -53.10
CA ASP A 237 24.45 19.52 -52.38
C ASP A 237 25.01 19.09 -51.03
N THR A 238 26.25 19.49 -50.87
CA THR A 238 27.22 19.11 -49.87
C THR A 238 27.27 20.21 -48.80
N VAL A 239 27.86 19.86 -47.66
CA VAL A 239 28.53 20.73 -46.67
C VAL A 239 27.74 20.96 -45.38
N GLY A 240 28.32 20.50 -44.26
CA GLY A 240 28.15 21.19 -42.99
C GLY A 240 28.23 20.37 -41.70
N LEU A 241 29.21 19.48 -41.53
CA LEU A 241 29.57 18.96 -40.20
C LEU A 241 30.16 20.09 -39.35
N GLN A 242 29.49 20.48 -38.27
CA GLN A 242 30.14 21.07 -37.09
C GLN A 242 29.67 20.35 -35.83
N SER A 243 30.55 19.45 -35.38
CA SER A 243 30.62 18.93 -34.03
C SER A 243 31.10 20.05 -33.09
N SER A 244 30.37 20.32 -32.02
CA SER A 244 30.94 20.96 -30.84
C SER A 244 30.30 20.39 -29.57
N ALA A 245 31.13 19.65 -28.84
CA ALA A 245 30.88 19.27 -27.46
C ALA A 245 31.13 20.49 -26.56
N SER A 246 30.26 20.69 -25.59
CA SER A 246 30.43 21.56 -24.40
C SER A 246 29.46 20.99 -23.37
N GLY A 247 29.77 20.67 -22.14
CA GLY A 247 30.88 21.04 -21.27
C GLY A 247 30.30 20.84 -19.87
N LEU A 248 30.45 19.63 -19.33
CA LEU A 248 29.87 19.23 -18.04
C LEU A 248 30.59 20.02 -16.93
N THR A 249 29.93 21.02 -16.36
CA THR A 249 30.47 21.79 -15.24
C THR A 249 30.03 21.14 -13.94
N ILE A 250 30.96 20.42 -13.31
CA ILE A 250 30.81 19.88 -11.95
C ILE A 250 31.13 21.01 -10.97
N LEU A 251 30.13 21.50 -10.22
CA LEU A 251 30.33 22.38 -9.08
C LEU A 251 30.54 21.53 -7.81
N PRO A 252 31.68 21.63 -7.10
CA PRO A 252 31.78 21.19 -5.72
C PRO A 252 31.36 22.35 -4.79
N MET A 253 30.23 22.21 -4.10
CA MET A 253 29.95 23.04 -2.92
C MET A 253 30.68 22.42 -1.71
N ILE A 254 31.84 23.00 -1.38
CA ILE A 254 32.50 22.84 -0.08
C ILE A 254 32.72 24.24 0.49
N ALA A 255 31.92 24.60 1.49
CA ALA A 255 32.17 25.65 2.48
C ALA A 255 31.22 25.35 3.64
N GLY A 256 31.59 25.23 4.90
CA GLY A 256 32.75 25.72 5.62
C GLY A 256 32.22 26.18 6.97
N MET A 257 32.16 25.27 7.96
CA MET A 257 31.69 25.59 9.31
C MET A 257 32.92 25.81 10.20
N VAL A 258 33.30 27.08 10.35
CA VAL A 258 34.25 27.54 11.37
C VAL A 258 33.43 28.01 12.56
N VAL A 259 33.46 27.25 13.65
CA VAL A 259 32.95 27.70 14.95
C VAL A 259 34.17 28.10 15.78
N LEU A 260 34.34 29.41 16.00
CA LEU A 260 35.18 29.95 17.06
C LEU A 260 34.47 29.72 18.40
N PHE A 261 35.16 29.09 19.35
CA PHE A 261 34.87 29.29 20.76
C PHE A 261 36.00 30.13 21.36
N ALA A 262 35.61 31.23 21.99
CA ALA A 262 36.37 32.01 22.95
C ALA A 262 35.98 31.56 24.36
#